data_AF-A0AA40BII4-F1
#
_entry.id   AF-A0AA40BII4-F1
#
_cell.length_a   1.000
_cell.length_b   1.000
_cell.length_c   1.000
_cell.angle_alpha   90.00
_cell.angle_beta   90.00
_cell.angle_gamma   90.00
#
_symmetry.space_group_name_H-M   'P 1'
#
loop_
_entity.id
_entity.type
_entity.pdbx_description
1 polymer ?
#
loop_
_entity_poly.entity_id
_entity_poly.type
_entity_poly.pdbx_seq_one_letter_code
_entity_poly.pdbx_strand_id
1 'polypeptide(L)'
;MRYLVLALLAALAPASAAYSGDIVQYWVEQSGALVNGTTIGSLQSPVSAWYQAIVQAAVYEAAVKSRGESLAFQQLAVSHAAHNAILWAFHGTRIYNAADAALRAVVPAIGLNVTSNDGKEAIRVGQDAAAKVARARAADNIANFIDYVFAPATPGVYQQTPGSNPLPDVPQARFIAPFAALGDITRFRAPPPPKTNSAEYETAVLYVKEYGSLNSTARTAYDTDTAYFWRESSVTGWNRFAHSVVGIALATEVVESAKFYAQLNYALANAGFASWDTKYAYNSWRPVTAIQRTADRWVASGRDVSDAAWVPLLRPTPSHQDYVSTHSTFGGAAAAVLRAYNGGSDAVRATLTSNVTIDARGPITRQYSNLTVAALENAASRVLGGIHFPFAGSAGVAVGDAVARATLKKFDEHWDEF
;
A
#
# COMPACT_ATOMS: atom_id res chain seq x y z
N MET A 1 6.91 14.93 -76.39
CA MET A 1 7.00 15.06 -74.91
C MET A 1 5.90 14.22 -74.30
N ARG A 2 6.29 13.16 -73.57
CA ARG A 2 5.38 12.18 -72.94
C ARG A 2 4.81 12.78 -71.65
N TYR A 3 3.49 12.64 -71.47
CA TYR A 3 2.80 12.88 -70.21
C TYR A 3 3.23 11.82 -69.19
N LEU A 4 3.70 12.26 -68.02
CA LEU A 4 3.95 11.42 -66.85
C LEU A 4 3.06 11.95 -65.73
N VAL A 5 1.92 11.28 -65.56
CA VAL A 5 1.05 11.41 -64.39
C VAL A 5 1.77 10.69 -63.24
N LEU A 6 2.39 11.45 -62.34
CA LEU A 6 2.83 10.94 -61.05
C LEU A 6 1.66 11.04 -60.08
N ALA A 7 0.90 9.95 -59.95
CA ALA A 7 0.07 9.70 -58.79
C ALA A 7 1.00 9.38 -57.62
N LEU A 8 1.26 10.35 -56.75
CA LEU A 8 1.84 10.06 -55.44
C LEU A 8 0.72 9.48 -54.56
N LEU A 9 0.75 8.15 -54.40
CA LEU A 9 0.06 7.43 -53.35
C LEU A 9 0.49 7.99 -51.99
N ALA A 10 -0.42 8.68 -51.31
CA ALA A 10 -0.31 8.91 -49.88
C ALA A 10 -0.39 7.55 -49.18
N ALA A 11 0.75 7.02 -48.76
CA ALA A 11 0.80 5.92 -47.81
C ALA A 11 0.38 6.44 -46.43
N LEU A 12 -0.93 6.59 -46.21
CA LEU A 12 -1.50 6.62 -44.88
C LEU A 12 -1.43 5.20 -44.32
N ALA A 13 -0.39 4.89 -43.56
CA ALA A 13 -0.47 3.79 -42.60
C ALA A 13 -1.62 4.12 -41.62
N PRO A 14 -2.68 3.30 -41.49
CA PRO A 14 -3.66 3.49 -40.44
C PRO A 14 -3.00 3.20 -39.09
N ALA A 15 -3.32 4.03 -38.09
CA ALA A 15 -2.70 4.09 -36.76
C ALA A 15 -2.68 2.75 -36.00
N SER A 16 -1.55 2.36 -35.40
CA SER A 16 -1.54 1.36 -34.32
C SER A 16 -1.49 2.08 -32.97
N ALA A 17 -2.61 2.67 -32.56
CA ALA A 17 -2.73 3.24 -31.22
C ALA A 17 -3.74 2.44 -30.40
N ALA A 18 -3.22 1.97 -29.27
CA ALA A 18 -3.84 1.37 -28.11
C ALA A 18 -2.64 1.08 -27.20
N TYR A 19 -2.26 2.06 -26.38
CA TYR A 19 -1.13 2.09 -25.44
C TYR A 19 -0.46 0.72 -25.20
N SER A 20 0.82 0.60 -25.59
CA SER A 20 1.54 -0.68 -25.62
C SER A 20 1.99 -1.21 -24.25
N GLY A 21 1.94 -0.37 -23.23
CA GLY A 21 2.13 -0.79 -21.84
C GLY A 21 0.83 -1.33 -21.25
N ASP A 22 0.90 -1.80 -20.01
CA ASP A 22 -0.30 -2.11 -19.24
C ASP A 22 -0.90 -0.80 -18.69
N ILE A 23 -2.06 -0.41 -19.23
CA ILE A 23 -2.74 0.82 -18.87
C ILE A 23 -3.17 0.84 -17.40
N VAL A 24 -3.46 -0.31 -16.81
CA VAL A 24 -3.86 -0.42 -15.41
C VAL A 24 -2.63 -0.21 -14.54
N GLN A 25 -1.49 -0.83 -14.89
CA GLN A 25 -0.22 -0.59 -14.20
C GLN A 25 0.19 0.88 -14.21
N TYR A 26 0.01 1.54 -15.36
CA TYR A 26 0.22 2.99 -15.49
C TYR A 26 -0.60 3.74 -14.43
N TRP A 27 -1.89 3.47 -14.30
CA TRP A 27 -2.74 4.16 -13.33
C TRP A 27 -2.51 3.77 -11.87
N VAL A 28 -2.06 2.55 -11.59
CA VAL A 28 -1.58 2.14 -10.26
C VAL A 28 -0.34 2.96 -9.87
N GLU A 29 0.61 3.16 -10.79
CA GLU A 29 1.78 4.00 -10.55
C GLU A 29 1.40 5.47 -10.36
N GLN A 30 0.55 6.02 -11.23
CA GLN A 30 0.13 7.42 -11.13
C GLN A 30 -0.59 7.69 -9.80
N SER A 31 -1.60 6.89 -9.46
CA SER A 31 -2.30 7.02 -8.18
C SER A 31 -1.35 6.86 -6.98
N GLY A 32 -0.37 5.95 -7.06
CA GLY A 32 0.62 5.72 -6.00
C GLY A 32 1.57 6.90 -5.83
N ALA A 33 2.04 7.47 -6.93
CA ALA A 33 2.88 8.66 -6.94
C ALA A 33 2.13 9.89 -6.40
N LEU A 34 0.85 10.05 -6.75
CA LEU A 34 0.03 11.17 -6.29
C LEU A 34 -0.28 11.05 -4.79
N VAL A 35 -0.67 9.88 -4.30
CA VAL A 35 -0.88 9.62 -2.85
C VAL A 35 0.40 9.89 -2.05
N ASN A 36 1.55 9.44 -2.55
CA ASN A 36 2.84 9.61 -1.87
C ASN A 36 3.41 11.04 -1.99
N GLY A 37 3.11 11.72 -3.11
CA GLY A 37 3.61 13.06 -3.45
C GLY A 37 2.74 14.21 -2.97
N THR A 38 1.53 13.96 -2.46
CA THR A 38 0.70 15.03 -1.88
C THR A 38 1.46 15.68 -0.72
N THR A 39 1.61 17.01 -0.80
CA THR A 39 2.24 17.91 0.17
C THR A 39 1.58 17.90 1.56
N ILE A 40 0.54 17.09 1.74
CA ILE A 40 -0.09 16.75 3.01
C ILE A 40 0.71 15.59 3.63
N GLY A 41 1.91 15.89 4.11
CA GLY A 41 2.64 15.06 5.08
C GLY A 41 2.83 13.57 4.78
N SER A 42 2.76 13.13 3.52
CA SER A 42 2.59 11.72 3.09
C SER A 42 1.38 11.07 3.77
N LEU A 43 0.32 10.76 3.03
CA LEU A 43 -0.82 10.03 3.60
C LEU A 43 -0.32 8.74 4.27
N GLN A 44 -0.35 8.74 5.60
CA GLN A 44 0.13 7.61 6.37
C GLN A 44 -0.81 6.42 6.18
N SER A 45 -0.25 5.21 6.31
CA SER A 45 -1.07 4.01 6.35
C SER A 45 -2.11 4.12 7.48
N PRO A 46 -3.31 3.51 7.34
CA PRO A 46 -3.76 2.67 6.23
C PRO A 46 -4.47 3.48 5.13
N VAL A 47 -4.53 4.80 5.25
CA VAL A 47 -5.29 5.68 4.36
C VAL A 47 -4.79 5.60 2.92
N SER A 48 -3.47 5.49 2.73
CA SER A 48 -2.90 5.26 1.40
C SER A 48 -3.39 3.97 0.72
N ALA A 49 -3.65 2.90 1.49
CA ALA A 49 -4.20 1.65 0.97
C ALA A 49 -5.70 1.80 0.64
N TRP A 50 -6.46 2.50 1.48
CA TRP A 50 -7.87 2.83 1.24
C TRP A 50 -8.05 3.62 -0.07
N TYR A 51 -7.27 4.68 -0.27
CA TYR A 51 -7.31 5.47 -1.50
C TYR A 51 -6.97 4.63 -2.74
N GLN A 52 -5.94 3.79 -2.66
CA GLN A 52 -5.58 2.92 -3.76
C GLN A 52 -6.69 1.93 -4.10
N ALA A 53 -7.32 1.32 -3.09
CA ALA A 53 -8.45 0.42 -3.31
C ALA A 53 -9.63 1.13 -4.00
N ILE A 54 -9.93 2.39 -3.67
CA ILE A 54 -10.97 3.17 -4.36
C ILE A 54 -10.65 3.40 -5.83
N VAL A 55 -9.41 3.79 -6.15
CA VAL A 55 -9.01 4.00 -7.53
C VAL A 55 -9.07 2.69 -8.32
N GLN A 56 -8.56 1.59 -7.76
CA GLN A 56 -8.57 0.30 -8.44
C GLN A 56 -9.97 -0.31 -8.53
N ALA A 57 -10.87 -0.03 -7.58
CA ALA A 57 -12.30 -0.36 -7.68
C ALA A 57 -12.93 0.31 -8.90
N ALA A 58 -12.68 1.61 -9.11
CA ALA A 58 -13.23 2.36 -10.24
C ALA A 58 -12.66 1.87 -11.56
N VAL A 59 -11.36 1.58 -11.61
CA VAL A 59 -10.69 0.97 -12.77
C VAL A 59 -11.30 -0.37 -13.12
N TYR A 60 -11.51 -1.25 -12.14
CA TYR A 60 -12.09 -2.57 -12.38
C TYR A 60 -13.56 -2.50 -12.81
N GLU A 61 -14.36 -1.63 -12.18
CA GLU A 61 -15.74 -1.36 -12.60
C GLU A 61 -15.81 -0.90 -14.07
N ALA A 62 -14.92 0.01 -14.50
CA ALA A 62 -14.86 0.47 -15.88
C ALA A 62 -14.39 -0.64 -16.85
N ALA A 63 -13.41 -1.44 -16.43
CA ALA A 63 -12.91 -2.57 -17.23
C ALA A 63 -14.01 -3.61 -17.46
N VAL A 64 -14.76 -3.99 -16.42
CA VAL A 64 -15.89 -4.93 -16.55
C VAL A 64 -16.97 -4.37 -17.48
N LYS A 65 -17.32 -3.10 -17.35
CA LYS A 65 -18.33 -2.44 -18.20
C LYS A 65 -17.92 -2.31 -19.67
N SER A 66 -16.62 -2.33 -19.96
CA SER A 66 -16.09 -2.24 -21.32
C SER A 66 -15.59 -3.59 -21.86
N ARG A 67 -15.87 -4.71 -21.16
CA ARG A 67 -15.53 -6.08 -21.55
C ARG A 67 -16.29 -6.48 -22.82
N GLY A 68 -15.69 -6.24 -23.96
CA GLY A 68 -16.29 -6.48 -25.28
C GLY A 68 -16.00 -5.37 -26.29
N GLU A 69 -15.58 -4.21 -25.78
CA GLU A 69 -15.16 -3.09 -26.61
C GLU A 69 -13.72 -3.23 -27.10
N SER A 70 -13.32 -2.38 -28.05
CA SER A 70 -11.93 -2.35 -28.54
C SER A 70 -10.92 -2.08 -27.41
N LEU A 71 -9.67 -2.53 -27.56
CA LEU A 71 -8.62 -2.28 -26.57
C LEU A 71 -8.45 -0.79 -26.27
N ALA A 72 -8.48 0.07 -27.30
CA ALA A 72 -8.37 1.51 -27.12
C ALA A 72 -9.56 2.10 -26.34
N PHE A 73 -10.77 1.57 -26.53
CA PHE A 73 -11.94 1.92 -25.73
C PHE A 73 -11.73 1.55 -24.26
N GLN A 74 -11.36 0.29 -23.99
CA GLN A 74 -11.12 -0.20 -22.63
C GLN A 74 -10.06 0.64 -21.92
N GLN A 75 -8.93 0.90 -22.59
CA GLN A 75 -7.85 1.75 -22.08
C GLN A 75 -8.30 3.19 -21.79
N LEU A 76 -9.12 3.79 -22.66
CA LEU A 76 -9.65 5.14 -22.42
C LEU A 76 -10.64 5.14 -21.25
N ALA A 77 -11.52 4.14 -21.15
CA ALA A 77 -12.50 4.01 -20.09
C ALA A 77 -11.83 3.87 -18.71
N VAL A 78 -10.88 2.94 -18.55
CA VAL A 78 -10.16 2.79 -17.28
C VAL A 78 -9.33 4.02 -16.93
N SER A 79 -8.83 4.75 -17.93
CA SER A 79 -8.08 5.98 -17.70
C SER A 79 -8.93 7.10 -17.12
N HIS A 80 -10.14 7.29 -17.66
CA HIS A 80 -11.09 8.24 -17.10
C HIS A 80 -11.63 7.79 -15.73
N ALA A 81 -11.78 6.48 -15.49
CA ALA A 81 -12.15 5.96 -14.18
C ALA A 81 -11.09 6.27 -13.11
N ALA A 82 -9.82 5.96 -13.40
CA ALA A 82 -8.72 6.24 -12.48
C ALA A 82 -8.58 7.73 -12.20
N HIS A 83 -8.57 8.54 -13.26
CA HIS A 83 -8.48 10.00 -13.19
C HIS A 83 -9.58 10.58 -12.29
N ASN A 84 -10.85 10.27 -12.57
CA ASN A 84 -11.96 10.84 -11.83
C ASN A 84 -12.04 10.31 -10.38
N ALA A 85 -11.64 9.06 -10.13
CA ALA A 85 -11.52 8.53 -8.78
C ALA A 85 -10.43 9.24 -7.96
N ILE A 86 -9.28 9.56 -8.58
CA ILE A 86 -8.22 10.37 -7.96
C ILE A 86 -8.74 11.78 -7.63
N LEU A 87 -9.42 12.44 -8.57
CA LEU A 87 -9.98 13.78 -8.31
C LEU A 87 -11.00 13.79 -7.18
N TRP A 88 -11.83 12.75 -7.08
CA TRP A 88 -12.76 12.60 -5.97
C TRP A 88 -12.04 12.35 -4.65
N ALA A 89 -11.08 11.42 -4.62
CA ALA A 89 -10.31 11.07 -3.42
C ALA A 89 -9.59 12.28 -2.79
N PHE A 90 -9.13 13.18 -3.65
CA PHE A 90 -8.28 14.32 -3.31
C PHE A 90 -8.95 15.66 -3.60
N HIS A 91 -10.28 15.70 -3.62
CA HIS A 91 -11.02 16.92 -3.87
C HIS A 91 -10.61 18.02 -2.87
N GLY A 92 -10.49 19.26 -3.34
CA GLY A 92 -10.02 20.38 -2.51
C GLY A 92 -8.51 20.41 -2.22
N THR A 93 -7.73 19.48 -2.77
CA THR A 93 -6.25 19.51 -2.70
C THR A 93 -5.64 20.06 -4.00
N ARG A 94 -4.31 20.22 -4.04
CA ARG A 94 -3.59 20.68 -5.24
C ARG A 94 -3.35 19.58 -6.30
N ILE A 95 -3.99 18.41 -6.18
CA ILE A 95 -3.68 17.25 -7.03
C ILE A 95 -4.25 17.35 -8.45
N TYR A 96 -5.24 18.23 -8.70
CA TYR A 96 -5.96 18.34 -9.98
C TYR A 96 -5.01 18.39 -11.19
N ASN A 97 -4.07 19.35 -11.18
CA ASN A 97 -3.12 19.53 -12.29
C ASN A 97 -2.27 18.26 -12.55
N ALA A 98 -1.92 17.52 -11.51
CA ALA A 98 -1.08 16.34 -11.64
C ALA A 98 -1.87 15.13 -12.19
N ALA A 99 -3.13 14.97 -11.75
CA ALA A 99 -4.04 13.98 -12.31
C ALA A 99 -4.39 14.30 -13.79
N ASP A 100 -4.72 15.56 -14.09
CA ASP A 100 -5.01 16.02 -15.45
C ASP A 100 -3.80 15.82 -16.38
N ALA A 101 -2.59 16.09 -15.89
CA ALA A 101 -1.36 15.89 -16.64
C ALA A 101 -1.10 14.40 -16.95
N ALA A 102 -1.36 13.50 -16.00
CA ALA A 102 -1.27 12.07 -16.21
C ALA A 102 -2.26 11.61 -17.30
N LEU A 103 -3.54 11.98 -17.20
CA LEU A 103 -4.54 11.64 -18.21
C LEU A 103 -4.15 12.16 -19.59
N ARG A 104 -3.74 13.43 -19.68
CA ARG A 104 -3.31 14.07 -20.92
C ARG A 104 -2.10 13.38 -21.55
N ALA A 105 -1.19 12.83 -20.74
CA ALA A 105 0.00 12.15 -21.22
C ALA A 105 -0.32 10.80 -21.91
N VAL A 106 -1.32 10.06 -21.43
CA VAL A 106 -1.61 8.70 -21.93
C VAL A 106 -2.63 8.68 -23.07
N VAL A 107 -3.59 9.62 -23.12
CA VAL A 107 -4.66 9.67 -24.13
C VAL A 107 -4.15 9.61 -25.58
N PRO A 108 -3.11 10.38 -25.99
CA PRO A 108 -2.59 10.30 -27.35
C PRO A 108 -2.04 8.91 -27.73
N ALA A 109 -1.46 8.19 -26.76
CA ALA A 109 -0.91 6.86 -26.98
C ALA A 109 -1.99 5.77 -27.07
N ILE A 110 -3.16 6.00 -26.45
CA ILE A 110 -4.36 5.17 -26.64
C ILE A 110 -4.92 5.36 -28.05
N GLY A 111 -4.94 6.60 -28.55
CA GLY A 111 -5.30 6.98 -29.92
C GLY A 111 -6.73 6.66 -30.35
N LEU A 112 -7.65 6.42 -29.41
CA LEU A 112 -9.08 6.55 -29.65
C LEU A 112 -9.45 8.03 -29.75
N ASN A 113 -10.10 8.44 -30.85
CA ASN A 113 -10.57 9.82 -31.00
C ASN A 113 -11.61 10.15 -29.94
N VAL A 114 -11.25 10.97 -28.94
CA VAL A 114 -12.11 11.36 -27.82
C VAL A 114 -13.40 12.09 -28.23
N THR A 115 -13.48 12.60 -29.47
CA THR A 115 -14.67 13.28 -29.99
C THR A 115 -15.63 12.35 -30.77
N SER A 116 -15.20 11.13 -31.10
CA SER A 116 -16.05 10.11 -31.73
C SER A 116 -17.13 9.62 -30.76
N ASN A 117 -18.11 8.87 -31.27
CA ASN A 117 -19.12 8.25 -30.41
C ASN A 117 -18.48 7.28 -29.41
N ASP A 118 -17.61 6.39 -29.88
CA ASP A 118 -16.86 5.44 -29.04
C ASP A 118 -15.99 6.16 -28.01
N GLY A 119 -15.31 7.25 -28.40
CA GLY A 119 -14.48 8.03 -27.49
C GLY A 119 -15.31 8.66 -26.37
N LYS A 120 -16.42 9.31 -26.71
CA LYS A 120 -17.35 9.90 -25.72
C LYS A 120 -17.95 8.84 -24.80
N GLU A 121 -18.30 7.68 -25.34
CA GLU A 121 -18.88 6.58 -24.59
C GLU A 121 -17.87 5.94 -23.64
N ALA A 122 -16.63 5.71 -24.07
CA ALA A 122 -15.55 5.23 -23.20
C ALA A 122 -15.29 6.19 -22.03
N ILE A 123 -15.25 7.50 -22.31
CA ILE A 123 -15.13 8.55 -21.29
C ILE A 123 -16.28 8.45 -20.29
N ARG A 124 -17.52 8.35 -20.77
CA ARG A 124 -18.72 8.23 -19.94
C ARG A 124 -18.67 6.98 -19.06
N VAL A 125 -18.31 5.82 -19.61
CA VAL A 125 -18.15 4.56 -18.86
C VAL A 125 -17.16 4.74 -17.70
N GLY A 126 -16.01 5.36 -17.96
CA GLY A 126 -15.00 5.62 -16.93
C GLY A 126 -15.51 6.57 -15.84
N GLN A 127 -16.16 7.67 -16.22
CA GLN A 127 -16.72 8.66 -15.29
C GLN A 127 -17.82 8.05 -14.42
N ASP A 128 -18.71 7.25 -15.01
CA ASP A 128 -19.80 6.57 -14.29
C ASP A 128 -19.26 5.52 -13.31
N ALA A 129 -18.18 4.81 -13.67
CA ALA A 129 -17.51 3.87 -12.78
C ALA A 129 -16.91 4.58 -11.56
N ALA A 130 -16.15 5.67 -11.77
CA ALA A 130 -15.62 6.48 -10.68
C ALA A 130 -16.73 7.04 -9.77
N ALA A 131 -17.82 7.53 -10.36
CA ALA A 131 -18.95 8.06 -9.62
C ALA A 131 -19.69 6.99 -8.80
N LYS A 132 -19.82 5.75 -9.31
CA LYS A 132 -20.40 4.61 -8.57
C LYS A 132 -19.60 4.34 -7.30
N VAL A 133 -18.29 4.17 -7.43
CA VAL A 133 -17.41 3.88 -6.28
C VAL A 133 -17.38 5.05 -5.29
N ALA A 134 -17.22 6.27 -5.79
CA ALA A 134 -17.23 7.49 -4.96
C ALA A 134 -18.49 7.61 -4.10
N ARG A 135 -19.67 7.32 -4.66
CA ARG A 135 -20.93 7.33 -3.91
C ARG A 135 -20.98 6.25 -2.84
N ALA A 136 -20.54 5.03 -3.15
CA ALA A 136 -20.52 3.93 -2.19
C ALA A 136 -19.58 4.22 -1.01
N ARG A 137 -18.43 4.87 -1.28
CA ARG A 137 -17.38 5.14 -0.29
C ARG A 137 -17.48 6.51 0.40
N ALA A 138 -18.50 7.31 0.06
CA ALA A 138 -18.71 8.64 0.66
C ALA A 138 -18.97 8.59 2.18
N ALA A 139 -19.46 7.45 2.69
CA ALA A 139 -19.83 7.25 4.10
C ALA A 139 -18.87 6.33 4.88
N ASP A 140 -17.62 6.17 4.41
CA ASP A 140 -16.62 5.27 5.01
C ASP A 140 -16.10 5.71 6.38
N ASN A 141 -16.58 6.84 6.92
CA ASN A 141 -16.16 7.39 8.22
C ASN A 141 -14.67 7.74 8.31
N ILE A 142 -13.92 7.72 7.20
CA ILE A 142 -12.50 8.10 7.14
C ILE A 142 -12.26 9.54 7.59
N ALA A 143 -13.25 10.42 7.40
CA ALA A 143 -13.22 11.82 7.81
C ALA A 143 -13.69 12.04 9.26
N ASN A 144 -14.12 11.00 9.98
CA ASN A 144 -14.60 11.15 11.34
C ASN A 144 -13.44 11.48 12.27
N PHE A 145 -13.64 12.50 13.11
CA PHE A 145 -12.75 12.78 14.22
C PHE A 145 -12.97 11.75 15.32
N ILE A 146 -11.90 11.12 15.76
CA ILE A 146 -11.89 10.22 16.92
C ILE A 146 -10.90 10.78 17.92
N ASP A 147 -11.42 11.22 19.06
CA ASP A 147 -10.58 11.69 20.17
C ASP A 147 -9.89 10.49 20.82
N TYR A 148 -8.57 10.48 20.78
CA TYR A 148 -7.77 9.45 21.44
C TYR A 148 -7.32 9.96 22.81
N VAL A 149 -7.77 9.27 23.85
CA VAL A 149 -7.35 9.56 25.23
C VAL A 149 -6.20 8.65 25.60
N PHE A 150 -5.06 9.25 25.95
CA PHE A 150 -3.91 8.51 26.45
C PHE A 150 -4.24 7.84 27.80
N ALA A 151 -4.02 6.53 27.86
CA ALA A 151 -4.06 5.80 29.11
C ALA A 151 -2.80 6.11 29.97
N PRO A 152 -2.83 5.84 31.29
CA PRO A 152 -1.69 6.08 32.16
C PRO A 152 -0.40 5.43 31.65
N ALA A 153 0.72 6.14 31.79
CA ALA A 153 2.04 5.73 31.31
C ALA A 153 2.63 4.55 32.11
N THR A 154 2.01 3.39 31.98
CA THR A 154 2.40 2.11 32.56
C THR A 154 3.13 1.24 31.53
N PRO A 155 3.99 0.29 31.93
CA PRO A 155 4.73 -0.54 31.01
C PRO A 155 3.84 -1.24 29.98
N GLY A 156 4.16 -1.09 28.69
CA GLY A 156 3.41 -1.68 27.58
C GLY A 156 2.35 -0.78 26.96
N VAL A 157 1.95 0.32 27.60
CA VAL A 157 0.85 1.18 27.13
C VAL A 157 1.37 2.30 26.24
N TYR A 158 0.77 2.46 25.06
CA TYR A 158 1.16 3.46 24.08
C TYR A 158 1.12 4.89 24.63
N GLN A 159 2.20 5.61 24.35
CA GLN A 159 2.40 7.02 24.64
C GLN A 159 2.89 7.72 23.38
N GLN A 160 2.78 9.05 23.35
CA GLN A 160 3.38 9.85 22.28
C GLN A 160 4.87 9.52 22.14
N THR A 161 5.32 9.34 20.91
CA THR A 161 6.74 9.08 20.63
C THR A 161 7.52 10.38 20.41
N PRO A 162 8.81 10.44 20.81
CA PRO A 162 9.63 11.64 20.60
C PRO A 162 9.70 12.04 19.11
N GLY A 163 9.41 13.32 18.83
CA GLY A 163 9.48 13.90 17.48
C GLY A 163 8.37 13.49 16.50
N SER A 164 7.37 12.71 16.93
CA SER A 164 6.17 12.40 16.13
C SER A 164 5.07 13.44 16.34
N ASN A 165 3.98 13.32 15.57
CA ASN A 165 2.75 14.07 15.82
C ASN A 165 2.26 13.85 17.26
N PRO A 166 1.62 14.86 17.89
CA PRO A 166 1.16 14.77 19.27
C PRO A 166 -0.04 13.85 19.47
N LEU A 167 -0.84 13.64 18.42
CA LEU A 167 -2.00 12.75 18.44
C LEU A 167 -1.73 11.51 17.58
N PRO A 168 -2.32 10.35 17.93
CA PRO A 168 -2.20 9.17 17.10
C PRO A 168 -2.81 9.37 15.72
N ASP A 169 -2.15 8.82 14.71
CA ASP A 169 -2.58 8.90 13.34
C ASP A 169 -3.81 8.02 13.11
N VAL A 170 -4.83 8.65 12.52
CA VAL A 170 -6.03 8.05 11.92
C VAL A 170 -6.73 6.96 12.76
N PRO A 171 -7.13 7.22 14.03
CA PRO A 171 -7.81 6.23 14.86
C PRO A 171 -9.11 5.69 14.26
N GLN A 172 -9.78 6.49 13.43
CA GLN A 172 -11.01 6.14 12.73
C GLN A 172 -10.85 5.00 11.73
N ALA A 173 -9.63 4.68 11.29
CA ALA A 173 -9.42 3.66 10.25
C ALA A 173 -9.85 2.24 10.66
N ARG A 174 -10.03 1.98 11.96
CA ARG A 174 -10.58 0.71 12.47
C ARG A 174 -12.09 0.55 12.24
N PHE A 175 -12.78 1.60 11.79
CA PHE A 175 -14.23 1.64 11.55
C PHE A 175 -14.60 1.75 10.08
N ILE A 176 -13.60 1.78 9.19
CA ILE A 176 -13.84 1.83 7.75
C ILE A 176 -14.41 0.48 7.31
N ALA A 177 -15.45 0.53 6.47
CA ALA A 177 -16.02 -0.67 5.88
C ALA A 177 -14.98 -1.39 4.99
N PRO A 178 -14.76 -2.70 5.17
CA PRO A 178 -13.87 -3.46 4.30
C PRO A 178 -14.41 -3.61 2.88
N PHE A 179 -13.51 -3.72 1.91
CA PHE A 179 -13.85 -3.99 0.50
C PHE A 179 -14.23 -5.45 0.27
N ALA A 180 -15.00 -5.71 -0.79
CA ALA A 180 -15.47 -7.03 -1.23
C ALA A 180 -16.34 -7.75 -0.20
N ALA A 181 -17.19 -7.00 0.50
CA ALA A 181 -18.10 -7.50 1.54
C ALA A 181 -17.41 -8.44 2.54
N LEU A 182 -16.16 -8.14 2.92
CA LEU A 182 -15.36 -9.00 3.80
C LEU A 182 -16.02 -9.16 5.20
N GLY A 183 -16.92 -8.25 5.56
CA GLY A 183 -17.68 -8.26 6.80
C GLY A 183 -16.90 -7.67 7.96
N ASP A 184 -17.14 -8.19 9.17
CA ASP A 184 -16.47 -7.72 10.38
C ASP A 184 -14.96 -7.94 10.32
N ILE A 185 -14.19 -6.84 10.36
CA ILE A 185 -12.73 -6.86 10.29
C ILE A 185 -12.09 -7.40 11.58
N THR A 186 -12.80 -7.32 12.71
CA THR A 186 -12.28 -7.72 14.03
C THR A 186 -12.03 -9.23 14.13
N ARG A 187 -12.64 -10.05 13.26
CA ARG A 187 -12.37 -11.49 13.16
C ARG A 187 -10.93 -11.81 12.73
N PHE A 188 -10.20 -10.83 12.19
CA PHE A 188 -8.79 -10.94 11.82
C PHE A 188 -7.84 -10.33 12.85
N ARG A 189 -8.35 -9.86 13.99
CA ARG A 189 -7.53 -9.32 15.07
C ARG A 189 -6.48 -10.34 15.49
N ALA A 190 -5.22 -9.89 15.61
CA ALA A 190 -4.16 -10.78 16.08
C ALA A 190 -4.44 -11.27 17.52
N PRO A 191 -3.89 -12.42 17.92
CA PRO A 191 -3.81 -12.79 19.34
C PRO A 191 -3.13 -11.69 20.17
N PRO A 192 -3.30 -11.67 21.52
CA PRO A 192 -2.62 -10.69 22.36
C PRO A 192 -1.09 -10.75 22.20
N PRO A 193 -0.38 -9.61 22.24
CA PRO A 193 1.07 -9.62 22.24
C PRO A 193 1.61 -10.28 23.52
N PRO A 194 2.88 -10.69 23.54
CA PRO A 194 3.52 -11.17 24.76
C PRO A 194 3.38 -10.14 25.88
N LYS A 195 3.18 -10.60 27.12
CA LYS A 195 3.09 -9.71 28.28
C LYS A 195 4.45 -9.07 28.54
N THR A 196 4.49 -7.82 28.97
CA THR A 196 5.73 -7.08 29.28
C THR A 196 6.60 -7.76 30.33
N ASN A 197 6.01 -8.55 31.22
CA ASN A 197 6.69 -9.34 32.24
C ASN A 197 7.00 -10.79 31.81
N SER A 198 7.04 -11.09 30.51
CA SER A 198 7.42 -12.41 29.98
C SER A 198 8.87 -12.42 29.46
N ALA A 199 9.50 -13.60 29.47
CA ALA A 199 10.84 -13.80 28.92
C ALA A 199 10.92 -13.55 27.39
N GLU A 200 9.82 -13.82 26.69
CA GLU A 200 9.68 -13.52 25.26
C GLU A 200 9.75 -12.00 25.00
N TYR A 201 9.04 -11.20 25.80
CA TYR A 201 9.07 -9.74 25.69
C TYR A 201 10.44 -9.17 26.02
N GLU A 202 11.10 -9.71 27.05
CA GLU A 202 12.46 -9.30 27.42
C GLU A 202 13.46 -9.58 26.28
N THR A 203 13.34 -10.73 25.64
CA THR A 203 14.17 -11.08 24.47
C THR A 203 13.91 -10.12 23.31
N ALA A 204 12.64 -9.78 23.05
CA ALA A 204 12.24 -8.84 22.00
C ALA A 204 12.78 -7.42 22.24
N VAL A 205 12.72 -6.89 23.47
CA VAL A 205 13.24 -5.54 23.77
C VAL A 205 14.76 -5.50 23.69
N LEU A 206 15.45 -6.54 24.17
CA LEU A 206 16.92 -6.62 24.07
C LEU A 206 17.38 -6.69 22.61
N TYR A 207 16.69 -7.48 21.78
CA TYR A 207 16.98 -7.55 20.35
C TYR A 207 16.83 -6.18 19.67
N VAL A 208 15.72 -5.48 19.90
CA VAL A 208 15.49 -4.15 19.27
C VAL A 208 16.43 -3.10 19.83
N LYS A 209 16.76 -3.15 21.12
CA LYS A 209 17.73 -2.22 21.73
C LYS A 209 19.09 -2.31 21.02
N GLU A 210 19.55 -3.54 20.76
CA GLU A 210 20.82 -3.80 20.09
C GLU A 210 20.75 -3.49 18.59
N TYR A 211 19.85 -4.15 17.85
CA TYR A 211 19.81 -4.09 16.38
C TYR A 211 19.02 -2.92 15.81
N GLY A 212 18.18 -2.26 16.59
CA GLY A 212 17.32 -1.16 16.17
C GLY A 212 17.91 0.23 16.42
N SER A 213 18.98 0.33 17.21
CA SER A 213 19.64 1.60 17.56
C SER A 213 20.21 2.29 16.33
N LEU A 214 20.15 3.62 16.27
CA LEU A 214 20.81 4.43 15.24
C LEU A 214 22.31 4.08 15.12
N ASN A 215 22.98 3.94 16.26
CA ASN A 215 24.42 3.68 16.35
C ASN A 215 24.74 2.20 16.67
N SER A 216 23.86 1.28 16.30
CA SER A 216 24.05 -0.17 16.51
C SER A 216 25.38 -0.64 15.93
N THR A 217 26.18 -1.34 16.74
CA THR A 217 27.41 -2.04 16.30
C THR A 217 27.16 -3.48 15.86
N ALA A 218 26.01 -4.09 16.18
CA ALA A 218 25.67 -5.46 15.79
C ALA A 218 25.04 -5.57 14.39
N ARG A 219 24.27 -4.56 13.98
CA ARG A 219 23.60 -4.50 12.67
C ARG A 219 24.60 -4.44 11.51
N THR A 220 24.45 -5.33 10.53
CA THR A 220 25.30 -5.32 9.33
C THR A 220 24.91 -4.18 8.36
N ALA A 221 25.73 -3.96 7.34
CA ALA A 221 25.39 -3.04 6.25
C ALA A 221 24.10 -3.48 5.52
N TYR A 222 23.95 -4.78 5.27
CA TYR A 222 22.76 -5.34 4.62
C TYR A 222 21.50 -5.13 5.47
N ASP A 223 21.59 -5.30 6.80
CA ASP A 223 20.47 -5.05 7.70
C ASP A 223 20.06 -3.58 7.73
N THR A 224 21.05 -2.67 7.71
CA THR A 224 20.81 -1.23 7.64
C THR A 224 20.12 -0.87 6.32
N ASP A 225 20.61 -1.41 5.19
CA ASP A 225 19.96 -1.25 3.88
C ASP A 225 18.55 -1.82 3.88
N THR A 226 18.31 -2.94 4.56
CA THR A 226 16.99 -3.56 4.64
C THR A 226 15.98 -2.66 5.36
N ALA A 227 16.39 -2.01 6.45
CA ALA A 227 15.56 -1.02 7.15
C ALA A 227 15.21 0.18 6.25
N TYR A 228 16.18 0.70 5.50
CA TYR A 228 15.97 1.84 4.60
C TYR A 228 15.19 1.48 3.34
N PHE A 229 15.45 0.32 2.74
CA PHE A 229 14.80 -0.17 1.52
C PHE A 229 13.28 -0.24 1.70
N TRP A 230 12.82 -0.87 2.78
CA TRP A 230 11.39 -0.98 3.11
C TRP A 230 10.82 0.23 3.87
N ARG A 231 11.56 1.34 3.98
CA ARG A 231 11.07 2.57 4.65
C ARG A 231 9.94 3.22 3.85
N GLU A 232 9.97 3.09 2.53
CA GLU A 232 8.99 3.69 1.62
C GLU A 232 7.53 3.30 1.93
N SER A 233 6.59 3.93 1.22
CA SER A 233 5.18 3.55 1.25
C SER A 233 5.05 2.06 0.90
N SER A 234 4.58 1.26 1.85
CA SER A 234 4.47 -0.19 1.66
C SER A 234 3.49 -0.53 0.54
N VAL A 235 2.40 0.23 0.41
CA VAL A 235 1.40 0.04 -0.66
C VAL A 235 2.04 0.31 -2.03
N THR A 236 2.82 1.38 -2.16
CA THR A 236 3.55 1.71 -3.40
C THR A 236 4.60 0.66 -3.72
N GLY A 237 5.39 0.23 -2.72
CA GLY A 237 6.40 -0.80 -2.87
C GLY A 237 5.83 -2.14 -3.31
N TRP A 238 4.71 -2.59 -2.72
CA TRP A 238 4.07 -3.86 -3.07
C TRP A 238 3.34 -3.83 -4.42
N ASN A 239 2.74 -2.70 -4.80
CA ASN A 239 2.24 -2.54 -6.17
C ASN A 239 3.40 -2.62 -7.17
N ARG A 240 4.50 -1.90 -6.94
CA ARG A 240 5.69 -1.99 -7.82
C ARG A 240 6.31 -3.39 -7.86
N PHE A 241 6.30 -4.12 -6.74
CA PHE A 241 6.70 -5.52 -6.71
C PHE A 241 5.78 -6.34 -7.62
N ALA A 242 4.46 -6.13 -7.54
CA ALA A 242 3.48 -6.80 -8.38
C ALA A 242 3.69 -6.49 -9.88
N HIS A 243 3.98 -5.24 -10.26
CA HIS A 243 4.39 -4.87 -11.62
C HIS A 243 5.61 -5.67 -12.08
N SER A 244 6.62 -5.83 -11.21
CA SER A 244 7.79 -6.64 -11.55
C SER A 244 7.49 -8.14 -11.72
N VAL A 245 6.44 -8.66 -11.08
CA VAL A 245 6.02 -10.07 -11.21
C VAL A 245 5.14 -10.27 -12.44
N VAL A 246 4.15 -9.39 -12.66
CA VAL A 246 3.20 -9.45 -13.78
C VAL A 246 3.87 -9.06 -15.11
N GLY A 247 4.80 -8.11 -15.08
CA GLY A 247 5.44 -7.56 -16.27
C GLY A 247 4.40 -6.99 -17.24
N ILE A 248 4.53 -7.29 -18.52
CA ILE A 248 3.56 -6.89 -19.56
C ILE A 248 2.55 -7.97 -19.91
N ALA A 249 2.46 -9.05 -19.12
CA ALA A 249 1.65 -10.23 -19.47
C ALA A 249 0.16 -9.92 -19.65
N LEU A 250 -0.34 -8.86 -19.00
CA LEU A 250 -1.74 -8.44 -19.05
C LEU A 250 -1.93 -7.11 -19.81
N ALA A 251 -0.93 -6.65 -20.57
CA ALA A 251 -0.99 -5.33 -21.23
C ALA A 251 -2.16 -5.17 -22.19
N THR A 252 -2.60 -6.26 -22.84
CA THR A 252 -3.77 -6.30 -23.72
C THR A 252 -5.03 -6.83 -23.02
N GLU A 253 -4.92 -7.34 -21.81
CA GLU A 253 -5.99 -7.97 -21.03
C GLU A 253 -6.48 -7.02 -19.92
N VAL A 254 -7.05 -5.88 -20.32
CA VAL A 254 -7.39 -4.76 -19.38
C VAL A 254 -8.25 -5.24 -18.21
N VAL A 255 -9.21 -6.12 -18.45
CA VAL A 255 -10.09 -6.69 -17.42
C VAL A 255 -9.31 -7.53 -16.42
N GLU A 256 -8.39 -8.38 -16.88
CA GLU A 256 -7.62 -9.26 -16.02
C GLU A 256 -6.56 -8.48 -15.22
N SER A 257 -5.93 -7.48 -15.85
CA SER A 257 -5.03 -6.56 -15.14
C SER A 257 -5.79 -5.77 -14.07
N ALA A 258 -6.95 -5.21 -14.42
CA ALA A 258 -7.78 -4.47 -13.47
C ALA A 258 -8.28 -5.36 -12.33
N LYS A 259 -8.65 -6.61 -12.62
CA LYS A 259 -9.04 -7.61 -11.61
C LYS A 259 -7.90 -7.86 -10.63
N PHE A 260 -6.70 -8.14 -11.14
CA PHE A 260 -5.53 -8.41 -10.32
C PHE A 260 -5.18 -7.23 -9.38
N TYR A 261 -5.15 -6.01 -9.91
CA TYR A 261 -4.84 -4.83 -9.10
C TYR A 261 -5.96 -4.43 -8.14
N ALA A 262 -7.23 -4.70 -8.46
CA ALA A 262 -8.34 -4.57 -7.52
C ALA A 262 -8.20 -5.60 -6.38
N GLN A 263 -7.94 -6.87 -6.67
CA GLN A 263 -7.68 -7.91 -5.66
C GLN A 263 -6.53 -7.54 -4.73
N LEU A 264 -5.40 -7.10 -5.30
CA LEU A 264 -4.23 -6.67 -4.55
C LEU A 264 -4.56 -5.49 -3.62
N ASN A 265 -5.15 -4.42 -4.16
CA ASN A 265 -5.35 -3.20 -3.38
C ASN A 265 -6.52 -3.33 -2.38
N TYR A 266 -7.53 -4.16 -2.65
CA TYR A 266 -8.55 -4.53 -1.67
C TYR A 266 -7.94 -5.30 -0.50
N ALA A 267 -7.10 -6.29 -0.79
CA ALA A 267 -6.41 -7.07 0.24
C ALA A 267 -5.49 -6.18 1.08
N LEU A 268 -4.75 -5.25 0.45
CA LEU A 268 -3.93 -4.27 1.16
C LEU A 268 -4.78 -3.35 2.05
N ALA A 269 -5.87 -2.76 1.54
CA ALA A 269 -6.75 -1.91 2.33
C ALA A 269 -7.34 -2.63 3.54
N ASN A 270 -7.92 -3.82 3.32
CA ASN A 270 -8.48 -4.65 4.37
C ASN A 270 -7.43 -5.04 5.41
N ALA A 271 -6.20 -5.38 4.98
CA ALA A 271 -5.08 -5.66 5.88
C ALA A 271 -4.71 -4.44 6.74
N GLY A 272 -4.75 -3.25 6.14
CA GLY A 272 -4.62 -1.98 6.85
C GLY A 272 -5.65 -1.85 7.98
N PHE A 273 -6.93 -2.05 7.68
CA PHE A 273 -8.02 -1.94 8.67
C PHE A 273 -7.88 -2.96 9.80
N ALA A 274 -7.56 -4.22 9.48
CA ALA A 274 -7.33 -5.27 10.49
C ALA A 274 -6.13 -4.97 11.40
N SER A 275 -5.06 -4.39 10.84
CA SER A 275 -3.92 -3.96 11.64
C SER A 275 -4.27 -2.78 12.56
N TRP A 276 -5.11 -1.84 12.11
CA TRP A 276 -5.58 -0.73 12.94
C TRP A 276 -6.49 -1.21 14.07
N ASP A 277 -7.42 -2.12 13.79
CA ASP A 277 -8.21 -2.76 14.84
C ASP A 277 -7.31 -3.39 15.92
N THR A 278 -6.32 -4.18 15.50
CA THR A 278 -5.36 -4.82 16.42
C THR A 278 -4.57 -3.79 17.25
N LYS A 279 -4.08 -2.73 16.62
CA LYS A 279 -3.35 -1.62 17.26
C LYS A 279 -4.13 -1.00 18.41
N TYR A 280 -5.38 -0.65 18.14
CA TYR A 280 -6.21 0.02 19.14
C TYR A 280 -6.78 -0.95 20.17
N ALA A 281 -6.92 -2.24 19.86
CA ALA A 281 -7.33 -3.25 20.83
C ALA A 281 -6.28 -3.50 21.92
N TYR A 282 -4.98 -3.55 21.56
CA TYR A 282 -3.90 -3.87 22.50
C TYR A 282 -3.11 -2.66 22.99
N ASN A 283 -3.29 -1.51 22.34
CA ASN A 283 -2.72 -0.23 22.70
C ASN A 283 -1.23 -0.25 23.04
N SER A 284 -0.43 -1.02 22.29
CA SER A 284 0.95 -1.33 22.68
C SER A 284 1.92 -0.18 22.37
N TRP A 285 2.81 0.12 23.32
CA TRP A 285 3.86 1.13 23.17
C TRP A 285 4.91 0.77 22.12
N ARG A 286 5.67 1.77 21.69
CA ARG A 286 6.78 1.61 20.74
C ARG A 286 8.09 1.25 21.45
N PRO A 287 9.05 0.61 20.75
CA PRO A 287 10.36 0.31 21.33
C PRO A 287 11.07 1.52 21.93
N VAL A 288 11.00 2.69 21.27
CA VAL A 288 11.59 3.94 21.81
C VAL A 288 11.04 4.31 23.19
N THR A 289 9.72 4.17 23.39
CA THR A 289 9.07 4.43 24.69
C THR A 289 9.49 3.41 25.74
N ALA A 290 9.58 2.13 25.34
CA ALA A 290 9.98 1.04 26.23
C ALA A 290 11.43 1.18 26.72
N ILE A 291 12.34 1.51 25.80
CA ILE A 291 13.78 1.58 26.07
C ILE A 291 14.15 2.90 26.77
N GLN A 292 13.50 4.03 26.46
CA GLN A 292 13.77 5.30 27.15
C GLN A 292 13.15 5.40 28.54
N ARG A 293 12.33 4.42 28.97
CA ARG A 293 11.68 4.44 30.27
C ARG A 293 12.67 4.12 31.39
N THR A 294 13.03 5.15 32.17
CA THR A 294 13.96 5.05 33.31
C THR A 294 13.30 5.04 34.69
N ALA A 295 11.97 5.17 34.74
CA ALA A 295 11.23 5.31 36.00
C ALA A 295 11.22 4.04 36.87
N ASP A 296 11.40 2.86 36.26
CA ASP A 296 11.25 1.55 36.88
C ASP A 296 11.88 0.45 36.02
N ARG A 297 12.22 -0.67 36.65
CA ARG A 297 12.63 -1.89 35.95
C ARG A 297 11.40 -2.76 35.71
N TRP A 298 10.96 -2.82 34.47
CA TRP A 298 9.65 -3.36 34.10
C TRP A 298 9.69 -4.75 33.43
N VAL A 299 10.87 -5.23 33.02
CA VAL A 299 11.03 -6.57 32.42
C VAL A 299 11.03 -7.67 33.49
N ALA A 300 10.70 -8.90 33.06
CA ALA A 300 10.51 -10.06 33.92
C ALA A 300 11.67 -10.34 34.88
N SER A 301 12.91 -10.27 34.37
CA SER A 301 14.11 -10.57 35.15
C SER A 301 14.51 -9.47 36.14
N GLY A 302 13.87 -8.30 36.08
CA GLY A 302 14.33 -7.10 36.80
C GLY A 302 15.66 -6.53 36.26
N ARG A 303 16.12 -6.99 35.09
CA ARG A 303 17.26 -6.41 34.37
C ARG A 303 16.96 -4.97 33.98
N ASP A 304 17.97 -4.11 34.08
CA ASP A 304 17.85 -2.76 33.53
C ASP A 304 18.01 -2.81 31.99
N VAL A 305 16.91 -2.57 31.29
CA VAL A 305 16.88 -2.46 29.82
C VAL A 305 16.81 -1.01 29.36
N SER A 306 16.81 -0.06 30.29
CA SER A 306 16.59 1.36 30.02
C SER A 306 17.82 2.00 29.36
N ASP A 307 17.58 3.00 28.52
CA ASP A 307 18.57 3.90 27.94
C ASP A 307 17.84 5.17 27.46
N ALA A 308 17.94 6.25 28.24
CA ALA A 308 17.26 7.51 27.93
C ALA A 308 17.76 8.20 26.66
N ALA A 309 18.98 7.87 26.20
CA ALA A 309 19.58 8.44 24.99
C ALA A 309 19.35 7.55 23.76
N TRP A 310 18.74 6.37 23.92
CA TRP A 310 18.50 5.45 22.82
C TRP A 310 17.60 6.08 21.76
N VAL A 311 18.00 6.00 20.50
CA VAL A 311 17.23 6.49 19.35
C VAL A 311 17.17 5.41 18.27
N PRO A 312 16.01 5.20 17.63
CA PRO A 312 15.87 4.19 16.58
C PRO A 312 16.58 4.64 15.30
N LEU A 313 16.97 3.68 14.45
CA LEU A 313 17.56 3.94 13.13
C LEU A 313 16.60 4.72 12.23
N LEU A 314 15.33 4.30 12.14
CA LEU A 314 14.32 5.00 11.36
C LEU A 314 13.60 6.04 12.22
N ARG A 315 13.63 7.28 11.76
CA ARG A 315 13.03 8.43 12.45
C ARG A 315 12.13 9.27 11.51
N PRO A 316 11.14 10.00 12.07
CA PRO A 316 10.60 9.80 13.43
C PRO A 316 9.92 8.42 13.57
N THR A 317 9.71 7.95 14.80
CA THR A 317 8.85 6.77 15.03
C THR A 317 7.41 7.14 14.67
N PRO A 318 6.65 6.30 13.95
CA PRO A 318 5.28 6.66 13.57
C PRO A 318 4.36 6.86 14.80
N SER A 319 3.51 7.88 14.73
CA SER A 319 2.53 8.28 15.76
C SER A 319 1.34 7.33 15.84
N HIS A 320 1.58 6.04 16.03
CA HIS A 320 0.54 5.06 16.30
C HIS A 320 1.13 3.85 17.05
N GLN A 321 0.27 3.00 17.61
CA GLN A 321 0.63 1.84 18.42
C GLN A 321 1.55 0.87 17.66
N ASP A 322 2.31 0.08 18.40
CA ASP A 322 3.24 -0.91 17.87
C ASP A 322 2.54 -2.13 17.27
N TYR A 323 1.75 -2.83 18.07
CA TYR A 323 1.31 -4.18 17.74
C TYR A 323 -0.03 -4.19 16.98
N VAL A 324 -0.13 -4.72 15.76
CA VAL A 324 0.91 -5.35 14.91
C VAL A 324 1.56 -4.35 13.95
N SER A 325 2.69 -4.71 13.33
CA SER A 325 3.31 -3.92 12.26
C SER A 325 2.43 -3.90 11.01
N THR A 326 1.92 -2.74 10.62
CA THR A 326 1.11 -2.60 9.40
C THR A 326 1.93 -2.86 8.14
N HIS A 327 3.19 -2.40 8.06
CA HIS A 327 4.09 -2.78 6.95
C HIS A 327 4.12 -4.29 6.76
N SER A 328 4.30 -5.04 7.86
CA SER A 328 4.28 -6.51 7.84
C SER A 328 2.92 -7.09 7.42
N THR A 329 1.83 -6.42 7.80
CA THR A 329 0.46 -6.81 7.41
C THR A 329 0.24 -6.62 5.91
N PHE A 330 0.73 -5.52 5.32
CA PHE A 330 0.72 -5.36 3.87
C PHE A 330 1.61 -6.38 3.17
N GLY A 331 2.78 -6.72 3.73
CA GLY A 331 3.66 -7.74 3.18
C GLY A 331 3.02 -9.13 3.13
N GLY A 332 2.37 -9.55 4.22
CA GLY A 332 1.60 -10.79 4.25
C GLY A 332 0.46 -10.79 3.23
N ALA A 333 -0.27 -9.69 3.12
CA ALA A 333 -1.39 -9.57 2.19
C ALA A 333 -0.95 -9.61 0.71
N ALA A 334 0.07 -8.82 0.35
CA ALA A 334 0.60 -8.80 -1.01
C ALA A 334 1.20 -10.15 -1.43
N ALA A 335 1.97 -10.78 -0.55
CA ALA A 335 2.53 -12.11 -0.82
C ALA A 335 1.42 -13.15 -1.06
N ALA A 336 0.32 -13.11 -0.28
CA ALA A 336 -0.79 -14.03 -0.48
C ALA A 336 -1.52 -13.82 -1.82
N VAL A 337 -1.74 -12.56 -2.24
CA VAL A 337 -2.35 -12.26 -3.55
C VAL A 337 -1.45 -12.69 -4.70
N LEU A 338 -0.16 -12.36 -4.65
CA LEU A 338 0.81 -12.77 -5.67
C LEU A 338 0.97 -14.29 -5.75
N ARG A 339 0.93 -14.98 -4.61
CA ARG A 339 0.95 -16.44 -4.55
C ARG A 339 -0.28 -17.03 -5.23
N ALA A 340 -1.46 -16.47 -4.98
CA ALA A 340 -2.68 -16.91 -5.65
C ALA A 340 -2.61 -16.69 -7.17
N TYR A 341 -2.09 -15.53 -7.61
CA TYR A 341 -1.85 -15.24 -9.02
C TYR A 341 -0.87 -16.25 -9.67
N ASN A 342 0.17 -16.66 -8.95
CA ASN A 342 1.17 -17.64 -9.39
C ASN A 342 0.72 -19.11 -9.22
N GLY A 343 -0.58 -19.39 -9.15
CA GLY A 343 -1.10 -20.75 -9.02
C GLY A 343 -0.73 -21.45 -7.71
N GLY A 344 -0.56 -20.68 -6.64
CA GLY A 344 -0.17 -21.18 -5.31
C GLY A 344 1.33 -21.20 -5.04
N SER A 345 2.17 -20.82 -6.02
CA SER A 345 3.63 -20.83 -5.88
C SER A 345 4.17 -19.55 -5.25
N ASP A 346 5.15 -19.70 -4.34
CA ASP A 346 5.95 -18.58 -3.82
C ASP A 346 7.05 -18.13 -4.79
N ALA A 347 7.37 -18.93 -5.81
CA ALA A 347 8.48 -18.65 -6.72
C ALA A 347 8.15 -17.43 -7.60
N VAL A 348 9.06 -16.46 -7.62
CA VAL A 348 8.97 -15.25 -8.43
C VAL A 348 10.33 -14.88 -9.01
N ARG A 349 10.36 -13.91 -9.92
CA ARG A 349 11.59 -13.21 -10.31
C ARG A 349 11.29 -11.72 -10.35
N ALA A 350 11.44 -11.07 -9.19
CA ALA A 350 11.13 -9.66 -9.03
C ALA A 350 12.41 -8.85 -8.76
N THR A 351 12.57 -7.71 -9.43
CA THR A 351 13.60 -6.72 -9.13
C THR A 351 12.90 -5.46 -8.64
N LEU A 352 13.26 -4.98 -7.45
CA LEU A 352 12.67 -3.79 -6.87
C LEU A 352 13.77 -2.81 -6.46
N THR A 353 13.57 -1.53 -6.77
CA THR A 353 14.46 -0.45 -6.36
C THR A 353 13.70 0.56 -5.52
N SER A 354 14.15 0.75 -4.28
CA SER A 354 13.64 1.79 -3.39
C SER A 354 14.58 3.00 -3.46
N ASN A 355 14.04 4.20 -3.73
CA ASN A 355 14.83 5.42 -3.77
C ASN A 355 14.78 6.12 -2.41
N VAL A 356 15.84 5.93 -1.60
CA VAL A 356 15.88 6.42 -0.22
C VAL A 356 16.59 7.77 -0.17
N THR A 357 15.83 8.85 -0.09
CA THR A 357 16.36 10.23 -0.07
C THR A 357 16.82 10.69 1.32
N ILE A 358 16.35 10.04 2.37
CA ILE A 358 16.73 10.33 3.76
C ILE A 358 18.11 9.76 4.05
N ASP A 359 18.87 10.48 4.89
CA ASP A 359 20.22 10.11 5.31
C ASP A 359 21.17 9.81 4.13
N ALA A 360 20.92 10.47 2.98
CA ALA A 360 21.69 10.36 1.74
C ALA A 360 21.97 8.91 1.29
N ARG A 361 21.05 7.97 1.56
CA ARG A 361 21.22 6.55 1.25
C ARG A 361 21.23 6.25 -0.26
N GLY A 362 20.40 6.97 -1.02
CA GLY A 362 20.25 6.76 -2.46
C GLY A 362 19.43 5.51 -2.82
N PRO A 363 19.50 5.06 -4.08
CA PRO A 363 18.75 3.90 -4.54
C PRO A 363 19.32 2.59 -4.00
N ILE A 364 18.45 1.75 -3.44
CA ILE A 364 18.78 0.38 -3.01
C ILE A 364 17.97 -0.58 -3.88
N THR A 365 18.65 -1.52 -4.54
CA THR A 365 18.02 -2.53 -5.41
C THR A 365 18.10 -3.91 -4.77
N ARG A 366 17.00 -4.65 -4.82
CA ARG A 366 16.87 -6.04 -4.35
C ARG A 366 16.30 -6.92 -5.47
N GLN A 367 16.72 -8.18 -5.48
CA GLN A 367 16.13 -9.22 -6.30
C GLN A 367 15.51 -10.26 -5.39
N TYR A 368 14.26 -10.63 -5.67
CA TYR A 368 13.51 -11.62 -4.92
C TYR A 368 13.15 -12.80 -5.80
N SER A 369 13.41 -14.00 -5.29
CA SER A 369 13.01 -15.27 -5.89
C SER A 369 11.84 -15.94 -5.18
N ASN A 370 11.43 -15.41 -4.01
CA ASN A 370 10.43 -16.02 -3.15
C ASN A 370 9.59 -14.94 -2.43
N LEU A 371 8.26 -15.06 -2.53
CA LEU A 371 7.30 -14.11 -1.93
C LEU A 371 7.36 -14.09 -0.40
N THR A 372 7.46 -15.26 0.23
CA THR A 372 7.56 -15.38 1.69
C THR A 372 8.84 -14.71 2.21
N VAL A 373 9.97 -14.85 1.51
CA VAL A 373 11.22 -14.16 1.85
C VAL A 373 11.04 -12.64 1.78
N ALA A 374 10.42 -12.12 0.72
CA ALA A 374 10.17 -10.68 0.59
C ALA A 374 9.28 -10.15 1.73
N ALA A 375 8.21 -10.87 2.10
CA ALA A 375 7.32 -10.47 3.19
C ALA A 375 8.01 -10.50 4.57
N LEU A 376 8.87 -11.50 4.82
CA LEU A 376 9.64 -11.61 6.06
C LEU A 376 10.75 -10.55 6.14
N GLU A 377 11.44 -10.25 5.04
CA GLU A 377 12.42 -9.16 4.97
C GLU A 377 11.74 -7.80 5.21
N ASN A 378 10.55 -7.59 4.64
CA ASN A 378 9.73 -6.42 4.91
C ASN A 378 9.36 -6.30 6.39
N ALA A 379 9.02 -7.40 7.08
CA ALA A 379 8.75 -7.37 8.51
C ALA A 379 10.02 -7.09 9.34
N ALA A 380 11.13 -7.75 9.02
CA ALA A 380 12.41 -7.56 9.69
C ALA A 380 12.91 -6.12 9.59
N SER A 381 12.67 -5.45 8.45
CA SER A 381 13.08 -4.06 8.23
C SER A 381 12.59 -3.10 9.33
N ARG A 382 11.43 -3.37 9.92
CA ARG A 382 10.82 -2.51 10.94
C ARG A 382 11.46 -2.68 12.31
N VAL A 383 11.94 -3.89 12.58
CA VAL A 383 12.69 -4.27 13.78
C VAL A 383 14.11 -3.70 13.68
N LEU A 384 14.78 -3.91 12.55
CA LEU A 384 16.10 -3.34 12.24
C LEU A 384 16.09 -1.81 12.21
N GLY A 385 14.93 -1.23 11.85
CA GLY A 385 14.68 0.21 11.93
C GLY A 385 14.44 0.74 13.34
N GLY A 386 14.30 -0.13 14.35
CA GLY A 386 14.08 0.26 15.75
C GLY A 386 12.65 0.70 16.08
N ILE A 387 11.69 0.50 15.19
CA ILE A 387 10.33 1.06 15.34
C ILE A 387 9.26 0.00 15.62
N HIS A 388 9.60 -1.28 15.56
CA HIS A 388 8.71 -2.38 15.93
C HIS A 388 9.42 -3.47 16.74
N PHE A 389 8.68 -4.14 17.64
CA PHE A 389 9.15 -5.39 18.25
C PHE A 389 9.06 -6.58 17.26
N PRO A 390 9.92 -7.61 17.37
CA PRO A 390 9.90 -8.77 16.46
C PRO A 390 8.53 -9.46 16.36
N PHE A 391 7.85 -9.65 17.50
CA PHE A 391 6.52 -10.27 17.54
C PHE A 391 5.44 -9.46 16.80
N ALA A 392 5.60 -8.14 16.69
CA ALA A 392 4.67 -7.29 15.92
C ALA A 392 4.82 -7.52 14.42
N GLY A 393 6.03 -7.88 13.96
CA GLY A 393 6.32 -8.23 12.58
C GLY A 393 5.70 -9.56 12.17
N SER A 394 5.98 -10.63 12.92
CA SER A 394 5.48 -11.98 12.62
C SER A 394 3.95 -12.07 12.67
N ALA A 395 3.32 -11.50 13.71
CA ALA A 395 1.87 -11.44 13.82
C ALA A 395 1.25 -10.58 12.70
N GLY A 396 1.91 -9.50 12.30
CA GLY A 396 1.48 -8.67 11.16
C GLY A 396 1.41 -9.48 9.87
N VAL A 397 2.48 -10.21 9.52
CA VAL A 397 2.49 -11.07 8.31
C VAL A 397 1.33 -12.07 8.33
N ALA A 398 1.09 -12.72 9.47
CA ALA A 398 0.00 -13.70 9.63
C ALA A 398 -1.39 -13.07 9.44
N VAL A 399 -1.64 -11.89 10.02
CA VAL A 399 -2.90 -11.14 9.83
C VAL A 399 -3.10 -10.79 8.36
N GLY A 400 -2.06 -10.27 7.70
CA GLY A 400 -2.11 -9.88 6.30
C GLY A 400 -2.47 -11.04 5.37
N ASP A 401 -1.79 -12.17 5.55
CA ASP A 401 -2.02 -13.40 4.78
C ASP A 401 -3.45 -13.95 5.00
N ALA A 402 -3.96 -13.94 6.24
CA ALA A 402 -5.33 -14.37 6.54
C ALA A 402 -6.38 -13.46 5.88
N VAL A 403 -6.21 -12.13 5.97
CA VAL A 403 -7.12 -11.14 5.38
C VAL A 403 -7.13 -11.23 3.86
N ALA A 404 -5.97 -11.36 3.23
CA ALA A 404 -5.88 -11.47 1.77
C ALA A 404 -6.57 -12.72 1.24
N ARG A 405 -6.35 -13.89 1.85
CA ARG A 405 -7.06 -15.12 1.45
C ARG A 405 -8.58 -14.98 1.57
N ALA A 406 -9.05 -14.37 2.65
CA ALA A 406 -10.47 -14.15 2.85
C ALA A 406 -11.05 -13.12 1.85
N THR A 407 -10.29 -12.08 1.53
CA THR A 407 -10.65 -11.08 0.51
C THR A 407 -10.76 -11.75 -0.87
N LEU A 408 -9.77 -12.55 -1.28
CA LEU A 408 -9.78 -13.27 -2.55
C LEU A 408 -10.95 -14.26 -2.66
N LYS A 409 -11.26 -14.98 -1.58
CA LYS A 409 -12.40 -15.91 -1.55
C LYS A 409 -13.73 -15.21 -1.81
N LYS A 410 -13.86 -13.96 -1.36
CA LYS A 410 -15.08 -13.15 -1.51
C LYS A 410 -15.11 -12.33 -2.79
N PHE A 411 -13.95 -12.09 -3.40
CA PHE A 411 -13.81 -11.12 -4.49
C PHE A 411 -14.73 -11.40 -5.66
N ASP A 412 -14.73 -12.62 -6.22
CA ASP A 412 -15.50 -12.91 -7.44
C ASP A 412 -17.01 -12.74 -7.27
N GLU A 413 -17.53 -12.92 -6.05
CA GLU A 413 -18.95 -12.77 -5.72
C GLU A 413 -19.34 -11.34 -5.33
N HIS A 414 -18.39 -10.55 -4.80
CA HIS A 414 -18.69 -9.31 -4.09
C HIS A 414 -17.78 -8.13 -4.44
N TRP A 415 -17.01 -8.19 -5.54
CA TRP A 415 -16.01 -7.15 -5.87
C TRP A 415 -16.60 -5.73 -6.02
N ASP A 416 -17.88 -5.60 -6.36
CA ASP A 416 -18.60 -4.35 -6.53
C ASP A 416 -19.41 -3.92 -5.28
N GLU A 417 -19.31 -4.70 -4.20
CA GLU A 417 -19.74 -4.31 -2.86
C GLU A 417 -18.60 -3.56 -2.17
N PHE A 418 -18.61 -2.24 -2.38
CA PHE A 418 -17.54 -1.32 -1.98
C PHE A 418 -17.59 -0.92 -0.52
#